data_AF-A0A183I322-F1
#
_entry.id   AF-A0A183I322-F1
#
_cell.length_a   1.000
_cell.length_b   1.000
_cell.length_c   1.000
_cell.angle_alpha   90.00
_cell.angle_beta   90.00
_cell.angle_gamma   90.00
#
_symmetry.space_group_name_H-M   'P 1'
#
loop_
_entity.id
_entity.type
_entity.pdbx_description
1 polymer ?
#
loop_
_entity_poly.entity_id
_entity_poly.type
_entity_poly.pdbx_seq_one_letter_code
_entity_poly.pdbx_strand_id
1 'polypeptide(L)'
;MDLKEKGIDLKGAKTIDEVRDVVVTREPSNLAKMLEPFDLFLPVLAGDKDAIERVAYELCEDEAENGVVYFEARYSPHLLCNTVKNTAANSKYGVYMKKGQLGPRGVVEAVRRGFLRGEKEFGVRARSILCCIHGFHDWNDEVLELATNLSSEGVVGIDIAGCSLGADEQ
;
A
#
# COMPACT_ATOMS: atom_id res chain seq x y z
N MET A 1 -0.77 13.62 -10.55
CA MET A 1 -1.66 13.48 -9.39
C MET A 1 -1.59 14.79 -8.61
N ASP A 2 -2.69 15.53 -8.49
CA ASP A 2 -2.71 16.77 -7.70
C ASP A 2 -3.20 16.46 -6.28
N LEU A 3 -2.31 16.60 -5.29
CA LEU A 3 -2.63 16.36 -3.88
C LEU A 3 -3.73 17.31 -3.35
N LYS A 4 -3.83 18.52 -3.93
CA LYS A 4 -4.85 19.51 -3.56
C LYS A 4 -6.24 19.05 -3.98
N GLU A 5 -6.38 18.39 -5.12
CA GLU A 5 -7.66 17.83 -5.58
C GLU A 5 -8.17 16.71 -4.66
N LYS A 6 -7.25 15.97 -4.01
CA LYS A 6 -7.60 14.93 -3.03
C LYS A 6 -7.82 15.46 -1.60
N GLY A 7 -7.51 16.73 -1.34
CA GLY A 7 -7.65 17.33 0.00
C GLY A 7 -6.72 16.71 1.05
N ILE A 8 -5.57 16.16 0.63
CA ILE A 8 -4.61 15.49 1.51
C ILE A 8 -3.58 16.50 1.98
N ASP A 9 -3.45 16.65 3.30
CA ASP A 9 -2.42 17.49 3.93
C ASP A 9 -1.24 16.63 4.41
N LEU A 10 -0.08 16.83 3.78
CA LEU A 10 1.18 16.19 4.16
C LEU A 10 1.89 17.00 5.27
N LYS A 11 1.15 17.35 6.34
CA LYS A 11 1.61 18.22 7.44
C LYS A 11 2.20 19.56 6.94
N GLY A 12 1.62 20.14 5.88
CA GLY A 12 2.06 21.41 5.30
C GLY A 12 3.30 21.33 4.41
N ALA A 13 3.84 20.14 4.12
CA ALA A 13 4.96 19.97 3.19
C ALA A 13 4.61 20.43 1.76
N LYS A 14 5.53 21.17 1.12
CA LYS A 14 5.39 21.75 -0.23
C LYS A 14 6.52 21.34 -1.17
N THR A 15 7.62 20.80 -0.64
CA THR A 15 8.78 20.33 -1.39
C THR A 15 9.02 18.84 -1.16
N ILE A 16 9.79 18.20 -2.04
CA ILE A 16 10.15 16.78 -1.90
C ILE A 16 10.94 16.53 -0.61
N ASP A 17 11.85 17.44 -0.25
CA ASP A 17 12.65 17.29 0.98
C ASP A 17 11.78 17.40 2.24
N GLU A 18 10.81 18.33 2.26
CA GLU A 18 9.84 18.41 3.35
C GLU A 18 8.94 17.16 3.43
N VAL A 19 8.54 16.60 2.28
CA VAL A 19 7.79 15.33 2.25
C VAL A 19 8.66 14.21 2.82
N ARG A 20 9.93 14.12 2.41
CA ARG A 20 10.87 13.12 2.94
C ARG A 20 11.01 13.24 4.46
N ASP A 21 11.11 14.46 4.99
CA ASP A 21 11.25 14.69 6.42
C ASP A 21 10.03 14.24 7.23
N VAL A 22 8.81 14.39 6.68
CA VAL A 22 7.59 13.98 7.40
C VAL A 22 7.27 12.48 7.29
N VAL A 23 7.83 11.77 6.31
CA VAL A 23 7.59 10.33 6.11
C VAL A 23 8.72 9.43 6.61
N VAL A 24 9.83 10.00 7.11
CA VAL A 24 10.97 9.24 7.62
C VAL A 24 11.03 9.32 9.15
N THR A 25 11.09 8.15 9.78
CA THR A 25 11.36 8.03 11.22
C THR A 25 12.87 8.07 11.45
N ARG A 26 13.38 9.12 12.11
CA ARG A 26 14.83 9.36 12.31
C ARG A 26 15.37 8.87 13.65
N GLU A 27 14.50 8.71 14.64
CA GLU A 27 14.86 8.28 15.98
C GLU A 27 14.32 6.87 16.25
N PRO A 28 15.10 5.97 16.86
CA PRO A 28 14.63 4.66 17.27
C PRO A 28 13.39 4.76 18.18
N SER A 29 12.39 3.92 17.92
CA SER A 29 11.18 3.84 18.73
C SER A 29 10.59 2.42 18.64
N ASN A 30 9.28 2.27 18.81
CA ASN A 30 8.58 0.99 18.63
C ASN A 30 8.03 0.83 17.20
N LEU A 31 7.58 -0.38 16.88
CA LEU A 31 7.00 -0.71 15.58
C LEU A 31 5.81 0.20 15.24
N ALA A 32 4.99 0.54 16.22
CA ALA A 32 3.81 1.35 15.99
C ALA A 32 4.16 2.78 15.56
N LYS A 33 5.18 3.39 16.18
CA LYS A 33 5.75 4.67 15.76
C LYS A 33 6.37 4.63 14.37
N MET A 34 7.02 3.53 14.01
CA MET A 34 7.56 3.36 12.66
C MET A 34 6.44 3.36 11.59
N LEU A 35 5.24 2.89 11.94
CA LEU A 35 4.11 2.79 11.01
C LEU A 35 3.29 4.08 10.88
N GLU A 36 3.42 5.07 11.78
CA GLU A 36 2.67 6.33 11.72
C GLU A 36 2.78 7.10 10.37
N PRO A 37 3.94 7.16 9.69
CA PRO A 37 4.05 7.78 8.38
C PRO A 37 3.07 7.24 7.32
N PHE A 38 2.68 5.97 7.41
CA PHE A 38 1.75 5.36 6.44
C PHE A 38 0.39 6.07 6.45
N ASP A 39 -0.04 6.62 7.59
CA ASP A 39 -1.28 7.38 7.68
C ASP A 39 -1.24 8.69 6.88
N LEU A 40 -0.04 9.21 6.58
CA LEU A 40 0.13 10.44 5.82
C LEU A 40 0.10 10.18 4.32
N PHE A 41 0.83 9.18 3.85
CA PHE A 41 1.02 8.96 2.41
C PHE A 41 0.13 7.87 1.82
N LEU A 42 -0.39 6.89 2.57
CA LEU A 42 -1.34 5.93 1.98
C LEU A 42 -2.62 6.57 1.40
N PRO A 43 -3.21 7.63 2.00
CA PRO A 43 -4.36 8.31 1.41
C PRO A 43 -4.11 8.85 -0.02
N VAL A 44 -2.84 9.12 -0.35
CA VAL A 44 -2.40 9.58 -1.69
C VAL A 44 -2.73 8.52 -2.75
N LEU A 45 -2.63 7.24 -2.38
CA LEU A 45 -2.83 6.10 -3.28
C LEU A 45 -4.22 5.48 -3.13
N ALA A 46 -4.76 5.45 -1.91
CA ALA A 46 -5.97 4.72 -1.59
C ALA A 46 -7.16 5.15 -2.46
N GLY A 47 -7.77 4.16 -3.13
CA GLY A 47 -8.93 4.39 -3.98
C GLY A 47 -8.65 4.98 -5.37
N ASP A 48 -7.38 5.26 -5.70
CA ASP A 48 -6.95 5.76 -7.00
C ASP A 48 -6.25 4.66 -7.79
N LYS A 49 -7.02 4.04 -8.69
CA LYS A 49 -6.58 2.91 -9.51
C LYS A 49 -5.35 3.25 -10.37
N ASP A 50 -5.27 4.48 -10.89
CA ASP A 50 -4.20 4.89 -11.79
C ASP A 50 -2.92 5.19 -11.00
N ALA A 51 -3.05 5.79 -9.80
CA ALA A 51 -1.92 5.98 -8.89
C ALA A 51 -1.34 4.64 -8.40
N ILE A 52 -2.20 3.67 -8.05
CA ILE A 52 -1.77 2.33 -7.62
C ILE A 52 -1.04 1.59 -8.75
N GLU A 53 -1.59 1.62 -9.98
CA GLU A 53 -0.94 1.02 -11.14
C GLU A 53 0.42 1.68 -11.42
N ARG A 54 0.49 3.01 -11.32
CA ARG A 54 1.72 3.77 -11.52
C ARG A 54 2.81 3.38 -10.53
N VAL A 55 2.52 3.37 -9.22
CA VAL A 55 3.52 3.02 -8.20
C VAL A 55 4.00 1.57 -8.35
N ALA A 56 3.13 0.65 -8.76
CA ALA A 56 3.54 -0.73 -9.04
C ALA A 56 4.47 -0.82 -10.27
N TYR A 57 4.24 -0.01 -11.30
CA TYR A 57 5.14 0.11 -12.45
C TYR A 57 6.49 0.73 -12.05
N GLU A 58 6.48 1.84 -11.31
CA GLU A 58 7.71 2.54 -10.85
C GLU A 58 8.53 1.65 -9.90
N LEU A 59 7.89 0.81 -9.08
CA LEU A 59 8.61 -0.19 -8.29
C LEU A 59 9.41 -1.16 -9.16
N CYS A 60 8.91 -1.53 -10.34
CA CYS A 60 9.69 -2.38 -11.25
C CYS A 60 10.92 -1.65 -11.83
N GLU A 61 10.79 -0.34 -12.06
CA GLU A 61 11.91 0.52 -12.51
C GLU A 61 12.99 0.56 -11.42
N ASP A 62 12.61 0.92 -10.19
CA ASP A 62 13.50 1.00 -9.03
C ASP A 62 14.24 -0.33 -8.79
N GLU A 63 13.53 -1.45 -8.81
CA GLU A 63 14.13 -2.77 -8.59
C GLU A 63 15.08 -3.18 -9.72
N ALA A 64 14.76 -2.84 -10.97
CA ALA A 64 15.66 -3.09 -12.10
C ALA A 64 16.94 -2.24 -12.00
N GLU A 65 16.85 -0.98 -11.58
CA GLU A 65 18.02 -0.12 -11.32
C GLU A 65 18.90 -0.65 -10.18
N ASN A 66 18.28 -1.30 -9.19
CA ASN A 66 18.98 -2.01 -8.11
C ASN A 66 19.60 -3.35 -8.52
N GLY A 67 19.45 -3.77 -9.79
CA GLY A 67 19.97 -5.04 -10.31
C GLY A 67 19.15 -6.26 -9.89
N VAL A 68 17.91 -6.06 -9.43
CA VAL A 68 17.00 -7.14 -9.03
C VAL A 68 16.35 -7.75 -10.26
N VAL A 69 16.41 -9.08 -10.35
CA VAL A 69 15.81 -9.86 -11.45
C VAL A 69 14.44 -10.46 -11.09
N TYR A 70 14.16 -10.59 -9.79
CA TYR A 70 12.90 -11.11 -9.25
C TYR A 70 12.61 -10.47 -7.89
N PHE A 71 11.38 -10.00 -7.68
CA PHE A 71 10.91 -9.54 -6.37
C PHE A 71 9.45 -9.93 -6.10
N GLU A 72 9.11 -10.00 -4.81
CA GLU A 72 7.76 -10.21 -4.29
C GLU A 72 7.36 -8.99 -3.46
N ALA A 73 6.49 -8.15 -4.03
CA ALA A 73 5.95 -7.00 -3.33
C ALA A 73 4.79 -7.42 -2.45
N ARG A 74 4.85 -7.04 -1.17
CA ARG A 74 3.78 -7.31 -0.19
C ARG A 74 2.98 -6.04 0.08
N TYR A 75 1.65 -6.16 0.09
CA TYR A 75 0.74 -5.05 0.38
C TYR A 75 -0.62 -5.56 0.84
N SER A 76 -1.36 -4.72 1.57
CA SER A 76 -2.76 -5.00 1.89
C SER A 76 -3.68 -4.36 0.85
N PRO A 77 -4.46 -5.15 0.09
CA PRO A 77 -5.41 -4.59 -0.87
C PRO A 77 -6.50 -3.77 -0.19
N HIS A 78 -6.87 -4.11 1.05
CA HIS A 78 -7.86 -3.39 1.85
C HIS A 78 -7.39 -2.00 2.30
N LEU A 79 -6.09 -1.81 2.56
CA LEU A 79 -5.54 -0.49 2.91
C LEU A 79 -5.52 0.47 1.71
N LEU A 80 -5.44 -0.05 0.48
CA LEU A 80 -5.37 0.73 -0.76
C LEU A 80 -6.72 0.86 -1.48
N CYS A 81 -7.78 0.21 -1.01
CA CYS A 81 -9.11 0.30 -1.60
C CYS A 81 -9.93 1.45 -0.96
N ASN A 82 -11.14 1.69 -1.45
CA ASN A 82 -12.05 2.68 -0.86
C ASN A 82 -13.50 2.19 -0.70
N THR A 83 -13.74 0.87 -0.72
CA THR A 83 -15.06 0.28 -0.46
C THR A 83 -15.22 -0.20 0.98
N VAL A 84 -14.12 -0.42 1.71
CA VAL A 84 -14.12 -0.83 3.12
C VAL A 84 -13.65 0.32 4.01
N LYS A 85 -14.01 0.29 5.30
CA LYS A 85 -13.47 1.24 6.28
C LYS A 85 -12.03 0.83 6.58
N ASN A 86 -11.06 1.54 6.04
CA ASN A 86 -9.63 1.27 6.21
C ASN A 86 -8.98 2.18 7.27
N THR A 87 -9.70 2.51 8.34
CA THR A 87 -9.13 3.26 9.47
C THR A 87 -8.12 2.35 10.16
N ALA A 88 -6.85 2.37 9.76
CA ALA A 88 -5.77 1.64 10.43
C ALA A 88 -5.89 1.80 11.96
N ALA A 89 -5.63 0.70 12.69
CA ALA A 89 -5.87 0.58 14.12
C ALA A 89 -5.49 1.86 14.87
N ASN A 90 -6.50 2.53 15.44
CA ASN A 90 -6.41 3.76 16.24
C ASN A 90 -5.68 4.96 15.61
N SER A 91 -5.46 4.99 14.30
CA SER A 91 -4.98 6.21 13.65
C SER A 91 -5.97 7.35 13.83
N LYS A 92 -5.53 8.45 14.47
CA LYS A 92 -6.27 9.73 14.52
C LYS A 92 -6.60 10.26 13.12
N TYR A 93 -5.88 9.81 12.11
CA TYR A 93 -5.93 10.33 10.75
C TYR A 93 -6.78 9.49 9.81
N GLY A 94 -6.88 8.16 10.02
CA GLY A 94 -7.70 7.26 9.22
C GLY A 94 -7.33 7.27 7.74
N VAL A 95 -6.84 6.15 7.20
CA VAL A 95 -6.26 6.12 5.82
C VAL A 95 -7.22 6.64 4.74
N TYR A 96 -8.54 6.42 4.89
CA TYR A 96 -9.52 7.05 4.01
C TYR A 96 -10.92 7.08 4.66
N MET A 97 -11.58 8.23 4.62
CA MET A 97 -12.93 8.42 5.21
C MET A 97 -14.06 8.39 4.17
N LYS A 98 -13.76 8.44 2.88
CA LYS A 98 -14.76 8.53 1.81
C LYS A 98 -15.02 7.14 1.21
N LYS A 99 -16.28 6.76 0.96
CA LYS A 99 -16.55 5.53 0.20
C LYS A 99 -16.42 5.81 -1.29
N GLY A 100 -15.76 4.92 -2.02
CA GLY A 100 -15.63 4.92 -3.48
C GLY A 100 -15.99 3.56 -4.07
N GLN A 101 -15.53 3.30 -5.30
CA GLN A 101 -15.91 2.13 -6.09
C GLN A 101 -14.78 1.09 -6.25
N LEU A 102 -13.55 1.41 -5.83
CA LEU A 102 -12.40 0.53 -5.97
C LEU A 102 -12.36 -0.44 -4.78
N GLY A 103 -12.75 -1.69 -5.02
CA GLY A 103 -12.63 -2.77 -4.03
C GLY A 103 -11.25 -3.45 -4.00
N PRO A 104 -10.98 -4.33 -3.01
CA PRO A 104 -9.71 -5.02 -2.84
C PRO A 104 -9.23 -5.76 -4.10
N ARG A 105 -10.12 -6.48 -4.79
CA ARG A 105 -9.79 -7.13 -6.08
C ARG A 105 -9.28 -6.14 -7.11
N GLY A 106 -9.93 -4.98 -7.24
CA GLY A 106 -9.56 -3.95 -8.21
C GLY A 106 -8.19 -3.32 -7.91
N VAL A 107 -7.79 -3.27 -6.64
CA VAL A 107 -6.42 -2.90 -6.23
C VAL A 107 -5.43 -3.94 -6.74
N VAL A 108 -5.67 -5.23 -6.49
CA VAL A 108 -4.76 -6.31 -6.95
C VAL A 108 -4.62 -6.29 -8.47
N GLU A 109 -5.73 -6.10 -9.19
CA GLU A 109 -5.71 -5.96 -10.64
C GLU A 109 -4.93 -4.72 -11.11
N ALA A 110 -4.96 -3.62 -10.36
CA ALA A 110 -4.19 -2.41 -10.67
C ALA A 110 -2.68 -2.61 -10.47
N VAL A 111 -2.30 -3.19 -9.33
CA VAL A 111 -0.90 -3.57 -9.06
C VAL A 111 -0.39 -4.52 -10.15
N ARG A 112 -1.19 -5.54 -10.51
CA ARG A 112 -0.86 -6.48 -11.58
C ARG A 112 -0.62 -5.79 -12.92
N ARG A 113 -1.44 -4.81 -13.31
CA ARG A 113 -1.23 -4.06 -14.57
C ARG A 113 0.08 -3.27 -14.54
N GLY A 114 0.41 -2.66 -13.39
CA GLY A 114 1.69 -1.96 -13.19
C GLY A 114 2.88 -2.90 -13.32
N PHE A 115 2.82 -4.05 -12.64
CA PHE A 115 3.83 -5.10 -12.75
C PHE A 115 3.97 -5.62 -14.17
N LEU A 116 2.90 -6.02 -14.85
CA LEU A 116 2.99 -6.54 -16.23
C LEU A 116 3.65 -5.54 -17.19
N ARG A 117 3.41 -4.24 -17.00
CA ARG A 117 4.06 -3.18 -17.77
C ARG A 117 5.54 -3.05 -17.41
N GLY A 118 5.86 -2.90 -16.13
CA GLY A 118 7.24 -2.73 -15.66
C GLY A 118 8.11 -3.96 -15.94
N GLU A 119 7.57 -5.16 -15.74
CA GLU A 119 8.18 -6.43 -16.12
C GLU A 119 8.57 -6.48 -17.60
N LYS A 120 7.73 -5.95 -18.49
CA LYS A 120 7.98 -5.92 -19.94
C LYS A 120 9.05 -4.88 -20.31
N GLU A 121 9.05 -3.73 -19.63
CA GLU A 121 9.91 -2.59 -19.96
C GLU A 121 11.32 -2.74 -19.37
N PHE A 122 11.41 -3.19 -18.12
CA PHE A 122 12.66 -3.20 -17.36
C PHE A 122 13.30 -4.59 -17.24
N GLY A 123 12.61 -5.65 -17.68
CA GLY A 123 13.16 -7.01 -17.66
C GLY A 123 13.22 -7.68 -16.28
N VAL A 124 12.56 -7.09 -15.27
CA VAL A 124 12.40 -7.68 -13.93
C VAL A 124 11.20 -8.64 -13.89
N ARG A 125 11.13 -9.48 -12.85
CA ARG A 125 9.96 -10.28 -12.51
C ARG A 125 9.35 -9.84 -11.19
N ALA A 126 8.07 -9.54 -11.19
CA ALA A 126 7.35 -8.97 -10.05
C ALA A 126 6.16 -9.86 -9.67
N ARG A 127 6.06 -10.26 -8.40
CA ARG A 127 4.92 -11.02 -7.87
C ARG A 127 4.32 -10.33 -6.66
N SER A 128 3.06 -10.63 -6.37
CA SER A 128 2.32 -10.05 -5.25
C SER A 128 2.21 -11.04 -4.08
N ILE A 129 2.40 -10.55 -2.87
CA ILE A 129 1.96 -11.19 -1.63
C ILE A 129 0.88 -10.31 -0.99
N LEU A 130 -0.27 -10.89 -0.65
CA LEU A 130 -1.38 -10.14 -0.07
C LEU A 130 -1.34 -10.19 1.46
N CYS A 131 -1.30 -9.04 2.11
CA CYS A 131 -1.19 -8.95 3.56
C CYS A 131 -2.57 -8.90 4.24
N CYS A 132 -2.81 -9.85 5.14
CA CYS A 132 -3.70 -9.67 6.28
C CYS A 132 -3.09 -8.62 7.23
N ILE A 133 -3.92 -7.76 7.83
CA ILE A 133 -3.45 -6.74 8.78
C ILE A 133 -3.93 -7.10 10.18
N HIS A 134 -2.99 -7.19 11.12
CA HIS A 134 -3.31 -7.42 12.52
C HIS A 134 -4.31 -6.36 13.02
N GLY A 135 -5.37 -6.80 13.71
CA GLY A 135 -6.48 -5.93 14.14
C GLY A 135 -7.63 -5.80 13.14
N PHE A 136 -7.49 -6.30 11.91
CA PHE A 136 -8.55 -6.34 10.89
C PHE A 136 -8.90 -7.76 10.46
N HIS A 137 -9.30 -8.58 11.44
CA HIS A 137 -9.59 -9.99 11.20
C HIS A 137 -10.70 -10.23 10.17
N ASP A 138 -11.67 -9.32 10.06
CA ASP A 138 -12.77 -9.38 9.10
C ASP A 138 -12.31 -9.32 7.63
N TRP A 139 -11.06 -8.94 7.36
CA TRP A 139 -10.51 -8.90 6.00
C TRP A 139 -9.84 -10.21 5.58
N ASN A 140 -9.49 -11.08 6.54
CA ASN A 140 -8.63 -12.24 6.30
C ASN A 140 -9.23 -13.23 5.30
N ASP A 141 -10.53 -13.48 5.39
CA ASP A 141 -11.23 -14.42 4.49
C ASP A 141 -11.18 -13.92 3.04
N GLU A 142 -11.38 -12.62 2.82
CA GLU A 142 -11.29 -12.02 1.47
C GLU A 142 -9.83 -12.01 0.97
N VAL A 143 -8.84 -11.76 1.83
CA VAL A 143 -7.41 -11.88 1.45
C VAL A 143 -7.09 -13.30 0.98
N LEU A 144 -7.56 -14.31 1.71
CA LEU A 144 -7.36 -15.73 1.36
C LEU A 144 -8.07 -16.08 0.04
N GLU A 145 -9.30 -15.62 -0.14
CA GLU A 145 -10.06 -15.82 -1.38
C GLU A 145 -9.34 -15.18 -2.58
N LEU A 146 -8.89 -13.93 -2.45
CA LEU A 146 -8.16 -13.23 -3.50
C LEU A 146 -6.86 -13.94 -3.86
N ALA A 147 -6.06 -14.33 -2.85
CA ALA A 147 -4.81 -15.03 -3.10
C ALA A 147 -5.01 -16.38 -3.80
N THR A 148 -6.07 -17.10 -3.44
CA THR A 148 -6.44 -18.37 -4.07
C THR A 148 -6.86 -18.15 -5.53
N ASN A 149 -7.81 -17.24 -5.75
CA ASN A 149 -8.42 -17.00 -7.06
C ASN A 149 -7.46 -16.31 -8.05
N LEU A 150 -6.48 -15.55 -7.56
CA LEU A 150 -5.50 -14.81 -8.37
C LEU A 150 -4.11 -15.47 -8.37
N SER A 151 -4.02 -16.73 -7.92
CA SER A 151 -2.77 -17.49 -7.86
C SER A 151 -2.10 -17.67 -9.23
N SER A 152 -2.90 -17.87 -10.28
CA SER A 152 -2.43 -17.93 -11.67
C SER A 152 -2.18 -16.55 -12.30
N GLU A 153 -2.55 -15.48 -11.60
CA GLU A 153 -2.44 -14.09 -12.05
C GLU A 153 -1.25 -13.33 -11.45
N GLY A 154 -0.39 -14.02 -10.70
CA GLY A 154 0.85 -13.45 -10.14
C GLY A 154 0.78 -13.13 -8.64
N VAL A 155 -0.30 -13.50 -7.96
CA VAL A 155 -0.32 -13.56 -6.49
C VAL A 155 0.29 -14.88 -6.04
N VAL A 156 1.34 -14.84 -5.21
CA VAL A 156 2.14 -16.03 -4.87
C VAL A 156 2.15 -16.37 -3.39
N GLY A 157 1.52 -15.54 -2.55
CA GLY A 157 1.49 -15.79 -1.12
C GLY A 157 0.55 -14.86 -0.36
N ILE A 158 0.41 -15.17 0.92
CA ILE A 158 -0.27 -14.36 1.93
C ILE A 158 0.76 -14.03 3.01
N ASP A 159 0.63 -12.86 3.60
CA ASP A 159 1.42 -12.40 4.74
C ASP A 159 0.53 -11.91 5.87
N ILE A 160 1.07 -11.82 7.08
CA ILE A 160 0.43 -11.17 8.22
C ILE A 160 1.32 -10.00 8.63
N ALA A 161 0.82 -8.79 8.42
CA ALA A 161 1.53 -7.55 8.68
C ALA A 161 0.77 -6.66 9.66
N GLY A 162 1.32 -5.48 9.93
CA GLY A 162 0.78 -4.55 10.92
C GLY A 162 1.30 -4.85 12.33
N CYS A 163 0.81 -4.09 13.31
CA CYS A 163 1.17 -4.23 14.71
C CYS A 163 -0.06 -4.63 15.51
N SER A 164 0.12 -5.52 16.50
CA SER A 164 -0.97 -6.06 17.31
C SER A 164 -1.69 -5.07 18.21
N LEU A 165 -1.14 -3.85 18.34
CA LEU A 165 -1.41 -2.97 19.47
C LEU A 165 -1.74 -1.52 19.06
N GLY A 166 -1.79 -1.20 17.76
CA GLY A 166 -1.97 0.19 17.29
C GLY A 166 -0.84 1.13 17.73
N ALA A 167 -0.91 2.42 17.37
CA ALA A 167 0.07 3.45 17.75
C ALA A 167 0.11 3.81 19.26
N ASP A 168 -0.64 3.09 20.09
CA ASP A 168 -1.07 3.54 21.41
C ASP A 168 -0.47 2.76 22.58
N GLU A 169 0.70 2.13 22.43
CA GLU A 169 1.49 1.76 23.61
C GLU A 169 2.34 2.94 24.09
N GLN A 170 1.72 3.77 24.93
CA GLN A 170 2.40 4.48 26.01
C GLN A 170 1.91 3.94 27.36
#